data_AF-A0A0D2TMB6-F1
#
_entry.id   AF-A0A0D2TMB6-F1
#
_cell.length_a   1.000
_cell.length_b   1.000
_cell.length_c   1.000
_cell.angle_alpha   90.00
_cell.angle_beta   90.00
_cell.angle_gamma   90.00
#
_symmetry.space_group_name_H-M   'P 1'
#
loop_
_entity.id
_entity.type
_entity.pdbx_description
1 polymer ?
#
loop_
_entity_poly.entity_id
_entity_poly.type
_entity_poly.pdbx_seq_one_letter_code
_entity_poly.pdbx_strand_id
1 'polypeptide(L)'
;MATHASLAPSRIRATTRLPSKTTHSFPSQIQCSSTRLQVTEFSGLRSASCVTFVNNARDASFFDVVAAQLTPKTAGGATPVRGETVAKLKVAINGFGRIGRNFLRCWHGRKNSPLDVIVVNDSGGVKNASHLLKYDSMLGTFKADVKIVDNETISVDGKPIKVVSNRDPVQLPWAELGIDIVIEGTGVFVDGPGAGKHIQAGAKKVIITAPAKGADIPTYVVGVNEGDYDHEVSNIISNASCTTNCLAPFVKVMDEEFGIVKGTMTTTHSYTGDQVKSYCLINHSTVKSTEEPRSCIFSKFWFYDRLYAERINCFNKEVN
;
A
#
# COMPACT_ATOMS: atom_id res chain seq x y z
N MET A 1 -61.35 -24.93 -0.57
CA MET A 1 -61.16 -24.79 0.89
C MET A 1 -59.86 -24.03 1.11
N ALA A 2 -59.96 -22.94 1.87
CA ALA A 2 -58.94 -22.05 2.45
C ALA A 2 -57.64 -22.76 2.90
N THR A 3 -56.42 -22.18 2.99
CA THR A 3 -55.99 -20.77 3.08
C THR A 3 -54.45 -20.69 2.90
N HIS A 4 -53.98 -19.65 2.21
CA HIS A 4 -52.59 -19.16 2.24
C HIS A 4 -52.38 -18.23 3.45
N ALA A 5 -51.21 -18.23 4.08
CA ALA A 5 -50.77 -17.16 4.98
C ALA A 5 -49.30 -16.82 4.76
N SER A 6 -49.07 -15.66 4.15
CA SER A 6 -47.80 -14.94 4.02
C SER A 6 -47.62 -14.02 5.23
N LEU A 7 -46.43 -14.01 5.84
CA LEU A 7 -46.05 -13.04 6.89
C LEU A 7 -45.38 -11.82 6.25
N ALA A 8 -45.94 -10.64 6.53
CA ALA A 8 -45.43 -9.32 6.13
C ALA A 8 -44.79 -8.59 7.35
N PRO A 9 -43.87 -7.63 7.13
CA PRO A 9 -43.04 -7.03 8.17
C PRO A 9 -43.73 -5.87 8.92
N SER A 10 -43.53 -5.78 10.23
CA SER A 10 -44.07 -4.72 11.08
C SER A 10 -43.21 -3.45 11.03
N ARG A 11 -43.82 -2.34 10.57
CA ARG A 11 -43.31 -0.96 10.72
C ARG A 11 -43.59 -0.45 12.14
N ILE A 12 -42.59 0.15 12.77
CA ILE A 12 -42.73 0.94 14.00
C ILE A 12 -43.14 2.36 13.62
N ARG A 13 -44.18 2.88 14.29
CA ARG A 13 -44.76 4.22 14.09
C ARG A 13 -44.20 5.19 15.13
N ALA A 14 -43.66 6.32 14.66
CA ALA A 14 -43.33 7.49 15.48
C ALA A 14 -44.61 8.26 15.84
N THR A 15 -44.77 8.64 17.11
CA THR A 15 -45.29 9.92 17.64
C THR A 15 -45.70 9.78 19.11
N THR A 16 -45.04 10.53 19.99
CA THR A 16 -45.68 11.21 21.13
C THR A 16 -44.80 12.36 21.60
N ARG A 17 -45.43 13.54 21.70
CA ARG A 17 -44.89 14.83 22.13
C ARG A 17 -45.49 15.16 23.49
N LEU A 18 -44.77 15.90 24.35
CA LEU A 18 -45.20 16.87 25.41
C LEU A 18 -44.26 16.79 26.64
N PRO A 19 -44.11 17.84 27.50
CA PRO A 19 -44.33 19.29 27.31
C PRO A 19 -43.15 20.18 27.78
N SER A 20 -43.24 21.47 27.44
CA SER A 20 -42.37 22.59 27.80
C SER A 20 -42.65 23.20 29.19
N LYS A 21 -41.62 23.69 29.89
CA LYS A 21 -41.70 24.83 30.84
C LYS A 21 -40.41 25.69 30.85
N THR A 22 -40.58 26.89 30.27
CA THR A 22 -40.11 28.26 30.59
C THR A 22 -38.91 28.57 31.51
N THR A 23 -38.00 29.38 30.92
CA THR A 23 -37.30 30.62 31.39
C THR A 23 -36.43 30.61 32.66
N HIS A 24 -35.14 30.98 32.49
CA HIS A 24 -34.46 32.06 33.25
C HIS A 24 -33.22 32.63 32.49
N SER A 25 -33.35 33.90 32.10
CA SER A 25 -32.37 35.03 32.06
C SER A 25 -30.88 34.83 31.69
N PHE A 26 -30.47 35.53 30.62
CA PHE A 26 -29.11 35.99 30.30
C PHE A 26 -28.61 37.08 31.28
N PRO A 27 -27.29 37.22 31.46
CA PRO A 27 -26.64 38.51 31.53
C PRO A 27 -25.76 38.77 30.29
N SER A 28 -25.94 39.98 29.76
CA SER A 28 -25.14 40.64 28.75
C SER A 28 -23.91 41.33 29.35
N GLN A 29 -23.01 41.72 28.45
CA GLN A 29 -21.82 42.58 28.60
C GLN A 29 -20.50 41.84 28.86
N ILE A 30 -19.59 41.90 27.88
CA ILE A 30 -18.30 42.61 28.00
C ILE A 30 -17.78 42.96 26.58
N GLN A 31 -17.13 44.13 26.57
CA GLN A 31 -16.66 45.00 25.50
C GLN A 31 -15.92 44.40 24.30
N CYS A 32 -16.17 45.04 23.16
CA CYS A 32 -15.28 45.13 22.01
C CYS A 32 -13.99 45.88 22.40
N SER A 33 -12.83 45.26 22.18
CA SER A 33 -11.55 45.97 22.09
C SER A 33 -10.70 45.35 20.98
N SER A 34 -10.36 46.19 20.00
CA SER A 34 -9.36 45.93 18.99
C SER A 34 -7.99 45.91 19.66
N THR A 35 -7.29 44.76 19.62
CA THR A 35 -5.86 44.73 19.92
C THR A 35 -5.15 43.90 18.88
N ARG A 36 -4.46 44.59 17.97
CA ARG A 36 -3.43 44.08 17.06
C ARG A 36 -2.31 43.50 17.93
N LEU A 37 -2.05 42.19 17.84
CA LEU A 37 -0.89 41.58 18.50
C LEU A 37 0.18 41.20 17.48
N GLN A 38 1.38 41.56 17.91
CA GLN A 38 2.62 41.75 17.18
C GLN A 38 3.42 40.44 17.20
N VAL A 39 3.99 40.07 16.07
CA VAL A 39 4.94 38.95 15.94
C VAL A 39 6.15 39.26 16.84
N THR A 40 6.36 38.44 17.87
CA THR A 40 7.58 38.43 18.68
C THR A 40 8.08 37.01 18.87
N GLU A 41 9.21 36.74 18.21
CA GLU A 41 10.38 35.98 18.66
C GLU A 41 10.22 34.68 19.45
N PHE A 42 10.52 33.58 18.77
CA PHE A 42 10.78 32.24 19.33
C PHE A 42 12.24 32.15 19.80
N SER A 43 12.46 32.21 21.12
CA SER A 43 13.75 31.94 21.75
C SER A 43 13.80 30.53 22.32
N GLY A 44 14.56 29.62 21.71
CA GLY A 44 14.60 28.24 22.17
C GLY A 44 15.59 27.29 21.50
N LEU A 45 16.83 27.71 21.22
CA LEU A 45 17.92 26.77 20.91
C LEU A 45 19.18 27.15 21.71
N ARG A 46 19.50 26.33 22.70
CA ARG A 46 20.78 26.36 23.42
C ARG A 46 21.87 25.75 22.54
N SER A 47 23.01 26.42 22.53
CA SER A 47 24.22 26.15 21.77
C SER A 47 25.19 25.20 22.51
N ALA A 48 25.88 24.37 21.75
CA ALA A 48 27.25 23.88 21.97
C ALA A 48 27.70 23.24 20.63
N SER A 49 28.82 23.55 19.96
CA SER A 49 30.06 24.20 20.35
C SER A 49 30.78 24.82 19.13
N CYS A 50 31.41 25.98 19.36
CA CYS A 50 32.70 26.45 18.83
C CYS A 50 33.11 26.08 17.38
N VAL A 51 33.07 27.07 16.47
CA VAL A 51 34.01 27.17 15.34
C VAL A 51 34.57 28.60 15.30
N THR A 52 35.89 28.70 15.44
CA THR A 52 36.66 29.94 15.31
C THR A 52 36.70 30.36 13.84
N PHE A 53 36.15 31.52 13.51
CA PHE A 53 36.31 32.12 12.17
C PHE A 53 37.67 32.81 12.07
N VAL A 54 38.53 32.31 11.18
CA VAL A 54 39.71 33.04 10.71
C VAL A 54 39.28 33.95 9.57
N ASN A 55 39.37 35.26 9.80
CA ASN A 55 39.27 36.27 8.74
C ASN A 55 40.53 36.22 7.88
N ASN A 56 40.38 35.80 6.61
CA ASN A 56 41.02 36.38 5.42
C ASN A 56 40.98 35.38 4.26
N ALA A 57 40.12 35.62 3.28
CA ALA A 57 40.41 35.44 1.86
C ALA A 57 39.19 35.90 1.05
N ARG A 58 39.38 36.97 0.27
CA ARG A 58 38.49 37.33 -0.83
C ARG A 58 38.64 36.28 -1.93
N ASP A 59 37.52 36.03 -2.61
CA ASP A 59 37.35 35.22 -3.82
C ASP A 59 37.55 33.70 -3.71
N ALA A 60 36.59 33.03 -3.06
CA ALA A 60 36.31 31.62 -3.29
C ALA A 60 34.85 31.45 -3.72
N SER A 61 34.61 30.73 -4.81
CA SER A 61 33.26 30.48 -5.30
C SER A 61 32.52 29.52 -4.37
N PHE A 62 31.19 29.64 -4.28
CA PHE A 62 30.35 28.76 -3.47
C PHE A 62 30.62 27.26 -3.71
N PHE A 63 31.05 26.89 -4.92
CA PHE A 63 31.40 25.52 -5.28
C PHE A 63 32.71 25.03 -4.63
N ASP A 64 33.68 25.90 -4.37
CA ASP A 64 34.96 25.52 -3.76
C ASP A 64 34.81 25.21 -2.27
N VAL A 65 33.90 25.93 -1.59
CA VAL A 65 33.56 25.70 -0.17
C VAL A 65 32.81 24.38 0.00
N VAL A 66 31.93 24.03 -0.94
CA VAL A 66 31.20 22.75 -0.94
C VAL A 66 32.12 21.58 -1.29
N ALA A 67 33.06 21.76 -2.22
CA ALA A 67 34.04 20.73 -2.58
C ALA A 67 34.99 20.40 -1.41
N ALA A 68 35.41 21.40 -0.63
CA ALA A 68 36.27 21.20 0.54
C ALA A 68 35.58 20.45 1.69
N GLN A 69 34.24 20.47 1.77
CA GLN A 69 33.46 19.69 2.74
C GLN A 69 33.25 18.23 2.33
N LEU A 70 33.54 17.87 1.07
CA LEU A 70 33.28 16.53 0.52
C LEU A 70 34.53 15.66 0.35
N THR A 71 35.72 16.12 0.73
CA THR A 71 36.93 15.28 0.68
C THR A 71 37.03 14.38 1.91
N PRO A 72 37.00 13.04 1.77
CA PRO A 72 37.24 12.14 2.90
C PRO A 72 38.75 12.10 3.20
N LYS A 73 39.12 12.43 4.44
CA LYS A 73 40.49 12.22 4.96
C LYS A 73 40.80 10.72 4.97
N THR A 74 41.77 10.31 4.17
CA THR A 74 42.31 8.94 4.21
C THR A 74 43.20 8.80 5.44
N ALA A 75 42.68 8.14 6.49
CA ALA A 75 43.49 7.70 7.62
C ALA A 75 43.68 6.19 7.53
N GLY A 76 44.91 5.78 7.26
CA GLY A 76 45.33 4.38 7.29
C GLY A 76 45.25 3.83 8.71
N GLY A 77 44.55 2.70 8.85
CA GLY A 77 44.43 1.93 10.08
C GLY A 77 43.60 0.69 9.78
N ALA A 78 44.27 -0.45 9.58
CA ALA A 78 43.63 -1.73 9.35
C ALA A 78 42.83 -2.13 10.60
N THR A 79 41.55 -1.75 10.61
CA THR A 79 40.57 -2.21 11.56
C THR A 79 39.90 -3.43 10.91
N PRO A 80 39.73 -4.56 11.60
CA PRO A 80 39.01 -5.69 11.03
C PRO A 80 37.57 -5.21 10.79
N VAL A 81 37.22 -4.99 9.53
CA VAL A 81 35.85 -4.70 9.11
C VAL A 81 35.06 -5.97 9.38
N ARG A 82 34.52 -6.06 10.59
CA ARG A 82 33.46 -7.00 10.91
C ARG A 82 32.27 -6.50 10.11
N GLY A 83 32.12 -7.03 8.89
CA GLY A 83 31.00 -6.71 8.03
C GLY A 83 29.73 -6.91 8.85
N GLU A 84 28.92 -5.87 8.94
CA GLU A 84 27.60 -5.95 9.57
C GLU A 84 26.77 -6.90 8.70
N THR A 85 26.82 -8.19 9.02
CA THR A 85 25.94 -9.19 8.43
C THR A 85 24.57 -8.96 9.04
N VAL A 86 23.88 -7.93 8.56
CA VAL A 86 22.44 -7.81 8.76
C VAL A 86 21.85 -9.08 8.13
N ALA A 87 21.40 -10.01 8.97
CA ALA A 87 20.79 -11.24 8.49
C ALA A 87 19.64 -10.86 7.54
N LYS A 88 19.72 -11.33 6.29
CA LYS A 88 18.69 -11.02 5.31
C LYS A 88 17.42 -11.78 5.68
N LEU A 89 16.28 -11.08 5.61
CA LEU A 89 14.96 -11.65 5.82
C LEU A 89 14.62 -12.56 4.65
N LYS A 90 14.29 -13.81 4.94
CA LYS A 90 13.90 -14.80 3.94
C LYS A 90 12.47 -14.55 3.50
N VAL A 91 12.29 -14.36 2.20
CA VAL A 91 11.01 -14.01 1.59
C VAL A 91 10.50 -15.14 0.70
N ALA A 92 9.23 -15.47 0.88
CA ALA A 92 8.46 -16.30 -0.03
C ALA A 92 7.44 -15.45 -0.81
N ILE A 93 7.21 -15.81 -2.07
CA ILE A 93 6.16 -15.17 -2.90
C ILE A 93 5.07 -16.21 -3.14
N ASN A 94 3.86 -15.98 -2.62
CA ASN A 94 2.70 -16.82 -2.92
C ASN A 94 1.90 -16.22 -4.08
N GLY A 95 1.84 -16.91 -5.21
CA GLY A 95 1.20 -16.42 -6.43
C GLY A 95 2.15 -15.66 -7.34
N PHE A 96 2.74 -16.36 -8.31
CA PHE A 96 3.70 -15.78 -9.26
C PHE A 96 3.04 -15.13 -10.49
N GLY A 97 1.97 -14.39 -10.24
CA GLY A 97 1.24 -13.58 -11.22
C GLY A 97 1.94 -12.25 -11.55
N ARG A 98 1.20 -11.26 -12.04
CA ARG A 98 1.77 -9.93 -12.38
C ARG A 98 2.52 -9.30 -11.20
N ILE A 99 1.90 -9.27 -10.01
CA ILE A 99 2.50 -8.64 -8.83
C ILE A 99 3.71 -9.43 -8.32
N GLY A 100 3.58 -10.75 -8.18
CA GLY A 100 4.69 -11.60 -7.71
C GLY A 100 5.93 -11.53 -8.60
N ARG A 101 5.77 -11.53 -9.93
CA ARG A 101 6.90 -11.38 -10.86
C ARG A 101 7.51 -9.99 -10.81
N ASN A 102 6.68 -8.95 -10.71
CA ASN A 102 7.17 -7.58 -10.58
C ASN A 102 7.90 -7.37 -9.24
N PHE A 103 7.44 -7.98 -8.16
CA PHE A 103 8.14 -7.97 -6.88
C PHE A 103 9.56 -8.53 -7.03
N LEU A 104 9.71 -9.70 -7.67
CA LEU A 104 11.02 -10.31 -7.89
C LEU A 104 11.92 -9.42 -8.77
N ARG A 105 11.39 -8.86 -9.88
CA ARG A 105 12.12 -7.92 -10.74
C ARG A 105 12.57 -6.67 -9.97
N CYS A 106 11.70 -6.09 -9.15
CA CYS A 106 12.02 -4.92 -8.32
C CYS A 106 13.05 -5.26 -7.24
N TRP A 107 12.94 -6.41 -6.59
CA TRP A 107 13.91 -6.89 -5.61
C TRP A 107 15.29 -7.08 -6.23
N HIS A 108 15.35 -7.72 -7.40
CA HIS A 108 16.60 -7.95 -8.12
C HIS A 108 17.32 -6.65 -8.50
N GLY A 109 16.56 -5.61 -8.90
CA GLY A 109 17.11 -4.30 -9.23
C GLY A 109 17.69 -3.51 -8.04
N ARG A 110 17.49 -3.96 -6.80
CA ARG A 110 17.98 -3.29 -5.59
C ARG A 110 19.35 -3.83 -5.18
N LYS A 111 20.37 -2.96 -5.14
CA LYS A 111 21.75 -3.34 -4.77
C LYS A 111 21.87 -3.83 -3.32
N ASN A 112 21.25 -3.12 -2.37
CA ASN A 112 21.33 -3.40 -0.93
C ASN A 112 19.94 -3.70 -0.37
N SER A 113 19.36 -4.83 -0.75
CA SER A 113 18.09 -5.26 -0.17
C SER A 113 18.32 -6.07 1.11
N PRO A 114 17.58 -5.78 2.20
CA PRO A 114 17.56 -6.63 3.39
C PRO A 114 16.77 -7.92 3.17
N LEU A 115 16.13 -8.08 2.00
CA LEU A 115 15.32 -9.24 1.66
C LEU A 115 16.14 -10.24 0.84
N ASP A 116 15.86 -11.51 1.04
CA ASP A 116 16.37 -12.60 0.22
C ASP A 116 15.21 -13.47 -0.25
N VAL A 117 14.93 -13.47 -1.56
CA VAL A 117 13.82 -14.23 -2.13
C VAL A 117 14.26 -15.68 -2.31
N ILE A 118 13.73 -16.57 -1.47
CA ILE A 118 14.15 -17.97 -1.40
C ILE A 118 13.25 -18.87 -2.25
N VAL A 119 11.97 -18.57 -2.29
CA VAL A 119 10.95 -19.48 -2.84
C VAL A 119 9.76 -18.74 -3.42
N VAL A 120 9.21 -19.26 -4.50
CA VAL A 120 7.97 -18.82 -5.12
C VAL A 120 7.00 -19.99 -5.20
N ASN A 121 5.72 -19.77 -4.90
CA ASN A 121 4.66 -20.73 -5.14
C ASN A 121 3.92 -20.37 -6.43
N ASP A 122 3.96 -21.26 -7.41
CA ASP A 122 3.29 -21.11 -8.70
C ASP A 122 2.77 -22.44 -9.24
N SER A 123 1.48 -22.49 -9.58
CA SER A 123 0.86 -23.70 -10.14
C SER A 123 1.32 -24.04 -11.56
N GLY A 124 1.99 -23.12 -12.25
CA GLY A 124 2.52 -23.32 -13.59
C GLY A 124 3.87 -24.05 -13.61
N GLY A 125 4.52 -24.22 -12.46
CA GLY A 125 5.82 -24.87 -12.33
C GLY A 125 6.98 -24.07 -12.94
N VAL A 126 8.20 -24.62 -12.83
CA VAL A 126 9.46 -23.93 -13.15
C VAL A 126 9.53 -23.39 -14.58
N LYS A 127 9.05 -24.15 -15.57
CA LYS A 127 9.09 -23.75 -16.99
C LYS A 127 8.25 -22.50 -17.24
N ASN A 128 7.02 -22.46 -16.74
CA ASN A 128 6.15 -21.31 -16.92
C ASN A 128 6.62 -20.12 -16.10
N ALA A 129 7.02 -20.34 -14.85
CA ALA A 129 7.54 -19.30 -13.96
C ALA A 129 8.77 -18.61 -14.58
N SER A 130 9.77 -19.37 -15.05
CA SER A 130 10.98 -18.82 -15.67
C SER A 130 10.67 -18.06 -16.97
N HIS A 131 9.82 -18.61 -17.84
CA HIS A 131 9.44 -17.95 -19.10
C HIS A 131 8.72 -16.63 -18.85
N LEU A 132 7.70 -16.63 -17.98
CA LEU A 132 6.91 -15.43 -17.66
C LEU A 132 7.70 -14.41 -16.83
N LEU A 133 8.72 -14.83 -16.09
CA LEU A 133 9.65 -13.91 -15.45
C LEU A 133 10.58 -13.25 -16.48
N LYS A 134 11.07 -14.01 -17.47
CA LYS A 134 11.98 -13.50 -18.50
C LYS A 134 11.28 -12.55 -19.47
N TYR A 135 10.07 -12.88 -19.91
CA TYR A 135 9.33 -12.12 -20.92
C TYR A 135 8.05 -11.53 -20.34
N ASP A 136 7.95 -10.20 -20.33
CA ASP A 136 6.74 -9.49 -19.91
C ASP A 136 6.31 -8.53 -21.03
N SER A 137 5.03 -8.55 -21.39
CA SER A 137 4.51 -7.75 -22.50
C SER A 137 4.47 -6.24 -22.20
N MET A 138 4.40 -5.85 -20.91
CA MET A 138 4.34 -4.44 -20.49
C MET A 138 5.72 -3.89 -20.17
N LEU A 139 6.53 -4.66 -19.45
CA LEU A 139 7.85 -4.23 -18.95
C LEU A 139 9.01 -4.69 -19.84
N GLY A 140 8.73 -5.49 -20.87
CA GLY A 140 9.72 -6.07 -21.77
C GLY A 140 10.51 -7.23 -21.16
N THR A 141 11.60 -7.57 -21.84
CA THR A 141 12.50 -8.67 -21.46
C THR A 141 13.30 -8.30 -20.21
N PHE A 142 13.29 -9.18 -19.21
CA PHE A 142 14.06 -9.00 -18.00
C PHE A 142 15.57 -9.15 -18.29
N LYS A 143 16.35 -8.13 -17.90
CA LYS A 143 17.79 -8.05 -18.13
C LYS A 143 18.63 -8.87 -17.12
N ALA A 144 18.05 -9.90 -16.54
CA ALA A 144 18.75 -10.89 -15.72
C ALA A 144 18.87 -12.22 -16.50
N ASP A 145 19.90 -12.99 -16.20
CA ASP A 145 20.08 -14.36 -16.67
C ASP A 145 19.13 -15.28 -15.89
N VAL A 146 17.99 -15.62 -16.49
CA VAL A 146 16.98 -16.51 -15.91
C VAL A 146 17.16 -17.90 -16.50
N LYS A 147 17.56 -18.86 -15.67
CA LYS A 147 17.81 -20.24 -16.08
C LYS A 147 16.99 -21.22 -15.24
N ILE A 148 16.65 -22.34 -15.85
CA ILE A 148 16.09 -23.49 -15.14
C ILE A 148 17.29 -24.31 -14.66
N VAL A 149 17.38 -24.55 -13.35
CA VAL A 149 18.45 -25.38 -12.76
C VAL A 149 17.99 -26.84 -12.73
N ASP A 150 16.77 -27.06 -12.24
CA ASP A 150 16.14 -28.37 -12.12
C ASP A 150 14.60 -28.23 -12.19
N ASN A 151 13.87 -29.29 -11.85
CA ASN A 151 12.40 -29.30 -11.92
C ASN A 151 11.71 -28.43 -10.86
N GLU A 152 12.44 -27.97 -9.84
CA GLU A 152 11.91 -27.21 -8.70
C GLU A 152 12.69 -25.91 -8.44
N THR A 153 13.66 -25.55 -9.28
CA THR A 153 14.54 -24.39 -9.02
C THR A 153 14.80 -23.59 -10.29
N ILE A 154 14.62 -22.27 -10.18
CA ILE A 154 15.11 -21.29 -11.16
C ILE A 154 16.34 -20.58 -10.60
N SER A 155 17.24 -20.16 -11.48
CA SER A 155 18.34 -19.25 -11.15
C SER A 155 18.10 -17.89 -11.79
N VAL A 156 18.33 -16.82 -11.04
CA VAL A 156 18.31 -15.44 -11.53
C VAL A 156 19.66 -14.80 -11.23
N ASP A 157 20.48 -14.59 -12.25
CA ASP A 157 21.89 -14.16 -12.14
C ASP A 157 22.70 -15.00 -11.14
N GLY A 158 22.54 -16.32 -11.22
CA GLY A 158 23.23 -17.27 -10.34
C GLY A 158 22.55 -17.48 -8.98
N LYS A 159 21.56 -16.66 -8.58
CA LYS A 159 20.83 -16.84 -7.33
C LYS A 159 19.74 -17.90 -7.47
N PRO A 160 19.79 -19.01 -6.71
CA PRO A 160 18.77 -20.06 -6.78
C PRO A 160 17.49 -19.62 -6.05
N ILE A 161 16.35 -19.85 -6.67
CA ILE A 161 15.01 -19.60 -6.13
C ILE A 161 14.18 -20.86 -6.36
N LYS A 162 13.70 -21.46 -5.27
CA LYS A 162 12.84 -22.64 -5.34
C LYS A 162 11.47 -22.26 -5.89
N VAL A 163 10.87 -23.15 -6.66
CA VAL A 163 9.52 -23.05 -7.19
C VAL A 163 8.75 -24.23 -6.66
N VAL A 164 7.82 -23.95 -5.76
CA VAL A 164 6.87 -24.93 -5.24
C VAL A 164 5.53 -24.74 -5.92
N SER A 165 4.69 -25.79 -5.88
CA SER A 165 3.35 -25.74 -6.48
C SER A 165 2.36 -26.42 -5.55
N ASN A 166 1.71 -25.64 -4.69
CA ASN A 166 0.59 -26.09 -3.89
C ASN A 166 -0.53 -25.04 -3.83
N ARG A 167 -1.78 -25.49 -3.88
CA ARG A 167 -2.96 -24.61 -3.76
C ARG A 167 -3.36 -24.35 -2.32
N ASP A 168 -3.00 -25.24 -1.40
CA ASP A 168 -3.27 -25.06 0.02
C ASP A 168 -2.04 -24.44 0.70
N PRO A 169 -2.14 -23.19 1.22
CA PRO A 169 -1.02 -22.52 1.86
C PRO A 169 -0.47 -23.25 3.09
N VAL A 170 -1.28 -24.06 3.77
CA VAL A 170 -0.86 -24.82 4.97
C VAL A 170 0.18 -25.90 4.63
N GLN A 171 0.15 -26.41 3.39
CA GLN A 171 1.03 -27.47 2.92
C GLN A 171 2.33 -26.93 2.29
N LEU A 172 2.56 -25.62 2.35
CA LEU A 172 3.78 -25.00 1.81
C LEU A 172 4.91 -25.11 2.83
N PRO A 173 6.17 -25.34 2.40
CA PRO A 173 7.28 -25.65 3.29
C PRO A 173 7.90 -24.38 3.93
N TRP A 174 7.10 -23.48 4.48
CA TRP A 174 7.60 -22.22 5.04
C TRP A 174 8.44 -22.42 6.29
N ALA A 175 8.03 -23.30 7.20
CA ALA A 175 8.79 -23.68 8.38
C ALA A 175 10.15 -24.27 8.01
N GLU A 176 10.18 -25.22 7.09
CA GLU A 176 11.39 -25.92 6.65
C GLU A 176 12.41 -24.97 6.01
N LEU A 177 11.92 -23.99 5.24
CA LEU A 177 12.77 -22.99 4.58
C LEU A 177 13.13 -21.82 5.51
N GLY A 178 12.47 -21.70 6.66
CA GLY A 178 12.64 -20.63 7.64
C GLY A 178 12.18 -19.27 7.09
N ILE A 179 11.00 -19.22 6.47
CA ILE A 179 10.49 -18.00 5.83
C ILE A 179 10.06 -16.97 6.88
N ASP A 180 10.60 -15.76 6.76
CA ASP A 180 10.24 -14.64 7.63
C ASP A 180 9.01 -13.91 7.09
N ILE A 181 8.96 -13.64 5.78
CA ILE A 181 7.91 -12.85 5.15
C ILE A 181 7.32 -13.60 3.96
N VAL A 182 6.00 -13.70 3.92
CA VAL A 182 5.26 -14.11 2.72
C VAL A 182 4.66 -12.89 2.05
N ILE A 183 4.92 -12.74 0.75
CA ILE A 183 4.20 -11.82 -0.12
C ILE A 183 3.01 -12.57 -0.72
N GLU A 184 1.81 -12.27 -0.22
CA GLU A 184 0.56 -12.89 -0.66
C GLU A 184 0.01 -12.13 -1.87
N GLY A 185 0.35 -12.64 -3.06
CA GLY A 185 0.05 -12.05 -4.36
C GLY A 185 -0.97 -12.83 -5.20
N THR A 186 -1.67 -13.82 -4.63
CA THR A 186 -2.69 -14.59 -5.36
C THR A 186 -3.99 -13.81 -5.54
N GLY A 187 -4.31 -12.90 -4.61
CA GLY A 187 -5.59 -12.21 -4.53
C GLY A 187 -6.74 -13.06 -3.98
N VAL A 188 -6.47 -14.31 -3.56
CA VAL A 188 -7.47 -15.23 -3.00
C VAL A 188 -7.49 -15.13 -1.47
N PHE A 189 -6.32 -15.16 -0.83
CA PHE A 189 -6.17 -15.19 0.62
C PHE A 189 -6.03 -13.77 1.19
N VAL A 190 -7.11 -12.99 1.08
CA VAL A 190 -7.14 -11.57 1.46
C VAL A 190 -7.82 -11.31 2.81
N ASP A 191 -8.23 -12.33 3.54
CA ASP A 191 -8.82 -12.23 4.88
C ASP A 191 -7.89 -12.84 5.94
N GLY A 192 -8.18 -12.56 7.22
CA GLY A 192 -7.40 -13.07 8.35
C GLY A 192 -7.25 -14.60 8.33
N PRO A 193 -8.34 -15.38 8.21
CA PRO A 193 -8.27 -16.83 8.16
C PRO A 193 -7.50 -17.38 6.95
N GLY A 194 -7.66 -16.78 5.77
CA GLY A 194 -6.97 -17.21 4.55
C GLY A 194 -5.48 -16.93 4.61
N ALA A 195 -5.09 -15.69 4.92
CA ALA A 195 -3.68 -15.31 5.05
C ALA A 195 -3.00 -16.00 6.24
N GLY A 196 -3.75 -16.25 7.32
CA GLY A 196 -3.28 -16.95 8.51
C GLY A 196 -2.80 -18.38 8.25
N LYS A 197 -3.22 -19.01 7.15
CA LYS A 197 -2.71 -20.32 6.73
C LYS A 197 -1.20 -20.31 6.46
N HIS A 198 -0.65 -19.20 5.99
CA HIS A 198 0.81 -19.05 5.81
C HIS A 198 1.55 -19.04 7.14
N ILE A 199 0.97 -18.41 8.17
CA ILE A 199 1.52 -18.43 9.53
C ILE A 199 1.50 -19.86 10.09
N GLN A 200 0.39 -20.59 9.87
CA GLN A 200 0.28 -22.00 10.27
C GLN A 200 1.33 -22.89 9.58
N ALA A 201 1.66 -22.62 8.32
CA ALA A 201 2.74 -23.29 7.59
C ALA A 201 4.16 -22.90 8.06
N GLY A 202 4.28 -21.93 8.98
CA GLY A 202 5.53 -21.55 9.65
C GLY A 202 6.17 -20.24 9.17
N ALA A 203 5.47 -19.43 8.37
CA ALA A 203 5.92 -18.07 8.08
C ALA A 203 5.73 -17.16 9.30
N LYS A 204 6.61 -16.18 9.52
CA LYS A 204 6.49 -15.25 10.65
C LYS A 204 5.51 -14.11 10.37
N LYS A 205 5.52 -13.56 9.15
CA LYS A 205 4.62 -12.48 8.72
C LYS A 205 4.10 -12.65 7.30
N VAL A 206 2.94 -12.06 7.04
CA VAL A 206 2.27 -12.06 5.72
C VAL A 206 1.95 -10.63 5.31
N ILE A 207 2.31 -10.27 4.08
CA ILE A 207 1.96 -9.00 3.45
C ILE A 207 1.02 -9.31 2.28
N ILE A 208 -0.23 -8.88 2.42
CA ILE A 208 -1.25 -9.02 1.39
C ILE A 208 -1.10 -7.88 0.38
N THR A 209 -0.97 -8.20 -0.90
CA THR A 209 -0.79 -7.19 -1.97
C THR A 209 -2.12 -6.67 -2.55
N ALA A 210 -3.17 -6.69 -1.74
CA ALA A 210 -4.53 -6.28 -2.07
C ALA A 210 -5.24 -5.78 -0.79
N PRO A 211 -6.36 -5.05 -0.92
CA PRO A 211 -7.18 -4.67 0.25
C PRO A 211 -7.59 -5.91 1.03
N ALA A 212 -7.33 -5.89 2.33
CA ALA A 212 -7.78 -6.96 3.20
C ALA A 212 -9.31 -6.95 3.35
N LYS A 213 -9.88 -8.13 3.59
CA LYS A 213 -11.28 -8.31 3.99
C LYS A 213 -11.33 -8.50 5.49
N GLY A 214 -12.09 -7.63 6.15
CA GLY A 214 -12.14 -7.56 7.61
C GLY A 214 -11.44 -6.32 8.14
N ALA A 215 -11.93 -5.79 9.25
CA ALA A 215 -11.38 -4.58 9.89
C ALA A 215 -10.18 -4.90 10.81
N ASP A 216 -9.86 -6.17 10.98
CA ASP A 216 -8.83 -6.70 11.88
C ASP A 216 -7.42 -6.68 11.27
N ILE A 217 -7.30 -6.54 9.95
CA ILE A 217 -5.99 -6.48 9.27
C ILE A 217 -5.60 -5.01 9.07
N PRO A 218 -4.54 -4.52 9.74
CA PRO A 218 -4.07 -3.16 9.54
C PRO A 218 -3.53 -2.99 8.11
N THR A 219 -3.83 -1.83 7.53
CA THR A 219 -3.48 -1.47 6.15
C THR A 219 -2.52 -0.30 6.16
N TYR A 220 -1.39 -0.45 5.47
CA TYR A 220 -0.34 0.56 5.42
C TYR A 220 -0.09 0.99 3.98
N VAL A 221 0.06 2.30 3.79
CA VAL A 221 0.48 2.95 2.56
C VAL A 221 1.76 3.70 2.86
N VAL A 222 2.85 3.30 2.19
CA VAL A 222 4.17 3.92 2.36
C VAL A 222 4.15 5.37 1.88
N GLY A 223 4.66 6.28 2.72
CA GLY A 223 4.62 7.73 2.56
C GLY A 223 3.40 8.40 3.21
N VAL A 224 2.46 7.62 3.77
CA VAL A 224 1.20 8.12 4.33
C VAL A 224 1.09 7.79 5.80
N ASN A 225 1.03 6.50 6.14
CA ASN A 225 0.79 6.00 7.50
C ASN A 225 1.71 4.84 7.91
N GLU A 226 2.86 4.68 7.25
CA GLU A 226 3.85 3.66 7.61
C GLU A 226 4.47 3.89 8.99
N GLY A 227 4.45 5.13 9.50
CA GLY A 227 4.91 5.45 10.85
C GLY A 227 4.05 4.83 11.95
N ASP A 228 2.81 4.46 11.64
CA ASP A 228 1.89 3.79 12.56
C ASP A 228 2.13 2.27 12.61
N TYR A 229 3.06 1.75 11.80
CA TYR A 229 3.40 0.34 11.79
C TYR A 229 4.12 -0.04 13.08
N ASP A 230 3.54 -1.00 13.79
CA ASP A 230 4.19 -1.69 14.90
C ASP A 230 4.28 -3.20 14.57
N HIS A 231 5.47 -3.76 14.82
CA HIS A 231 5.78 -5.15 14.59
C HIS A 231 4.90 -6.10 15.42
N GLU A 232 4.50 -5.69 16.62
CA GLU A 232 3.77 -6.53 17.57
C GLU A 232 2.26 -6.52 17.34
N VAL A 233 1.73 -5.49 16.65
CA VAL A 233 0.28 -5.31 16.48
C VAL A 233 -0.33 -6.40 15.61
N SER A 234 0.33 -6.78 14.52
CA SER A 234 -0.17 -7.84 13.64
C SER A 234 0.94 -8.56 12.88
N ASN A 235 0.73 -9.85 12.69
CA ASN A 235 1.55 -10.69 11.79
C ASN A 235 1.03 -10.71 10.35
N ILE A 236 -0.18 -10.18 10.11
CA ILE A 236 -0.79 -10.09 8.79
C ILE A 236 -1.11 -8.62 8.53
N ILE A 237 -0.57 -8.08 7.45
CA ILE A 237 -0.79 -6.68 7.06
C ILE A 237 -1.22 -6.59 5.59
N SER A 238 -1.92 -5.52 5.24
CA SER A 238 -2.28 -5.21 3.85
C SER A 238 -1.46 -4.04 3.34
N ASN A 239 -0.95 -4.17 2.11
CA ASN A 239 -0.34 -3.06 1.36
C ASN A 239 -1.37 -2.33 0.47
N ALA A 240 -2.65 -2.38 0.86
CA ALA A 240 -3.78 -1.76 0.19
C ALA A 240 -3.95 -2.15 -1.30
N SER A 241 -4.68 -1.33 -2.06
CA SER A 241 -4.77 -1.44 -3.52
C SER A 241 -3.83 -0.47 -4.23
N CYS A 242 -3.60 -0.69 -5.53
CA CYS A 242 -2.90 0.27 -6.38
C CYS A 242 -3.57 1.65 -6.41
N THR A 243 -4.90 1.71 -6.45
CA THR A 243 -5.65 2.97 -6.42
C THR A 243 -5.51 3.68 -5.08
N THR A 244 -5.50 2.94 -3.96
CA THR A 244 -5.28 3.50 -2.62
C THR A 244 -3.88 4.09 -2.52
N ASN A 245 -2.85 3.37 -2.98
CA ASN A 245 -1.47 3.87 -2.99
C ASN A 245 -1.31 5.11 -3.89
N CYS A 246 -2.09 5.22 -4.97
CA CYS A 246 -2.10 6.39 -5.84
C CYS A 246 -2.77 7.61 -5.17
N LEU A 247 -3.94 7.41 -4.55
CA LEU A 247 -4.76 8.50 -4.03
C LEU A 247 -4.30 9.00 -2.65
N ALA A 248 -3.90 8.10 -1.75
CA ALA A 248 -3.71 8.42 -0.34
C ALA A 248 -2.70 9.56 -0.08
N PRO A 249 -1.56 9.68 -0.79
CA PRO A 249 -0.66 10.82 -0.61
C PRO A 249 -1.30 12.18 -0.93
N PHE A 250 -2.13 12.26 -1.96
CA PHE A 250 -2.84 13.49 -2.30
C PHE A 250 -3.90 13.84 -1.26
N VAL A 251 -4.65 12.83 -0.80
CA VAL A 251 -5.66 13.01 0.25
C VAL A 251 -5.01 13.48 1.55
N LYS A 252 -3.86 12.91 1.93
CA LYS A 252 -3.12 13.33 3.12
C LYS A 252 -2.79 14.82 3.09
N VAL A 253 -2.14 15.29 2.02
CA VAL A 253 -1.77 16.72 1.90
C VAL A 253 -3.01 17.61 1.88
N MET A 254 -4.05 17.23 1.16
CA MET A 254 -5.28 18.03 1.10
C MET A 254 -5.99 18.12 2.45
N ASP A 255 -6.00 17.03 3.22
CA ASP A 255 -6.66 16.98 4.53
C ASP A 255 -5.86 17.74 5.59
N GLU A 256 -4.53 17.57 5.61
CA GLU A 256 -3.64 18.23 6.57
C GLU A 256 -3.60 19.76 6.38
N GLU A 257 -3.59 20.24 5.13
CA GLU A 257 -3.48 21.67 4.83
C GLU A 257 -4.82 22.40 4.76
N PHE A 258 -5.88 21.73 4.28
CA PHE A 258 -7.16 22.39 3.97
C PHE A 258 -8.36 21.80 4.70
N GLY A 259 -8.27 20.56 5.21
CA GLY A 259 -9.37 19.82 5.80
C GLY A 259 -10.41 19.37 4.76
N ILE A 260 -10.57 18.06 4.58
CA ILE A 260 -11.56 17.52 3.64
C ILE A 260 -12.88 17.26 4.37
N VAL A 261 -13.95 17.92 3.92
CA VAL A 261 -15.32 17.65 4.42
C VAL A 261 -15.95 16.44 3.71
N LYS A 262 -15.78 16.35 2.40
CA LYS A 262 -16.29 15.27 1.54
C LYS A 262 -15.53 15.23 0.22
N GLY A 263 -15.43 14.06 -0.39
CA GLY A 263 -14.79 13.87 -1.68
C GLY A 263 -15.47 12.78 -2.51
N THR A 264 -15.30 12.87 -3.82
CA THR A 264 -15.61 11.80 -4.76
C THR A 264 -14.38 11.55 -5.61
N MET A 265 -14.09 10.29 -5.90
CA MET A 265 -12.94 9.89 -6.70
C MET A 265 -13.41 9.04 -7.88
N THR A 266 -12.78 9.22 -9.02
CA THR A 266 -13.00 8.37 -10.18
C THR A 266 -11.63 7.99 -10.71
N THR A 267 -11.40 6.69 -10.92
CA THR A 267 -10.15 6.18 -11.49
C THR A 267 -10.44 5.58 -12.85
N THR A 268 -9.72 6.05 -13.87
CA THR A 268 -9.68 5.37 -15.17
C THR A 268 -8.61 4.29 -15.09
N HIS A 269 -9.03 3.07 -14.79
CA HIS A 269 -8.11 1.97 -14.49
C HIS A 269 -7.79 1.11 -15.72
N SER A 270 -6.55 0.62 -15.81
CA SER A 270 -6.18 -0.36 -16.82
C SER A 270 -6.84 -1.71 -16.55
N TYR A 271 -7.04 -2.53 -17.59
CA TYR A 271 -7.63 -3.85 -17.37
C TYR A 271 -6.70 -4.79 -16.58
N THR A 272 -7.31 -5.69 -15.82
CA THR A 272 -6.63 -6.58 -14.87
C THR A 272 -6.99 -8.05 -15.15
N GLY A 273 -6.25 -8.97 -14.52
CA GLY A 273 -6.36 -10.42 -14.80
C GLY A 273 -7.65 -11.07 -14.29
N ASP A 274 -8.40 -10.36 -13.47
CA ASP A 274 -9.75 -10.69 -12.98
C ASP A 274 -10.85 -10.38 -14.01
N GLN A 275 -10.55 -9.62 -15.07
CA GLN A 275 -11.50 -9.33 -16.14
C GLN A 275 -11.47 -10.38 -17.25
N VAL A 276 -12.64 -10.67 -17.81
CA VAL A 276 -12.83 -11.73 -18.81
C VAL A 276 -12.37 -11.26 -20.19
N LYS A 277 -11.56 -12.07 -20.88
CA LYS A 277 -11.02 -11.72 -22.21
C LYS A 277 -12.04 -11.83 -23.35
N SER A 278 -12.97 -12.78 -23.29
CA SER A 278 -13.96 -13.01 -24.35
C SER A 278 -15.26 -13.59 -23.80
N TYR A 279 -16.39 -13.22 -24.39
CA TYR A 279 -17.74 -13.60 -23.96
C TYR A 279 -18.05 -15.11 -24.16
N CYS A 280 -17.33 -15.78 -25.06
CA CYS A 280 -17.73 -17.09 -25.60
C CYS A 280 -17.44 -18.30 -24.69
N LEU A 281 -16.81 -18.11 -23.52
CA LEU A 281 -16.39 -19.23 -22.63
C LEU A 281 -16.76 -19.01 -21.16
N ILE A 282 -17.92 -18.42 -20.89
CA ILE A 282 -18.31 -18.07 -19.52
C ILE A 282 -19.17 -19.19 -18.92
N ASN A 283 -18.56 -19.95 -18.00
CA ASN A 283 -19.32 -20.60 -16.93
C ASN A 283 -19.68 -19.50 -15.91
N HIS A 284 -20.98 -19.19 -15.81
CA HIS A 284 -21.55 -18.13 -14.96
C HIS A 284 -21.21 -18.22 -13.46
N SER A 285 -20.51 -19.26 -13.01
CA SER A 285 -20.19 -19.54 -11.60
C SER A 285 -18.94 -18.82 -11.05
N THR A 286 -18.14 -18.14 -11.87
CA THR A 286 -16.83 -17.58 -11.44
C THR A 286 -16.72 -16.06 -11.41
N VAL A 287 -17.68 -15.33 -11.98
CA VAL A 287 -17.70 -13.85 -11.99
C VAL A 287 -18.59 -13.37 -10.84
N LYS A 288 -18.00 -12.70 -9.84
CA LYS A 288 -18.73 -12.15 -8.68
C LYS A 288 -19.31 -10.76 -8.92
N SER A 289 -19.03 -10.11 -10.06
CA SER A 289 -19.62 -8.81 -10.41
C SER A 289 -21.02 -9.00 -10.99
N THR A 290 -21.96 -8.15 -10.57
CA THR A 290 -23.33 -8.08 -11.11
C THR A 290 -23.39 -7.44 -12.50
N GLU A 291 -22.28 -6.88 -12.97
CA GLU A 291 -22.15 -6.44 -14.35
C GLU A 291 -22.04 -7.65 -15.28
N GLU A 292 -22.79 -7.61 -16.38
CA GLU A 292 -22.65 -8.59 -17.46
C GLU A 292 -21.17 -8.74 -17.83
N PRO A 293 -20.64 -9.97 -17.87
CA PRO A 293 -19.21 -10.18 -18.10
C PRO A 293 -18.84 -9.80 -19.54
N ARG A 294 -18.43 -8.55 -19.74
CA ARG A 294 -18.02 -8.00 -21.04
C ARG A 294 -16.55 -8.28 -21.32
N SER A 295 -16.23 -8.51 -22.60
CA SER A 295 -14.84 -8.65 -23.03
C SER A 295 -14.05 -7.38 -22.71
N CYS A 296 -12.97 -7.53 -21.95
CA CYS A 296 -12.09 -6.42 -21.57
C CYS A 296 -11.37 -5.76 -22.76
N ILE A 297 -11.37 -6.41 -23.93
CA ILE A 297 -10.74 -5.89 -25.16
C ILE A 297 -11.69 -4.93 -25.89
N PHE A 298 -12.99 -5.22 -25.87
CA PHE A 298 -14.01 -4.49 -26.64
C PHE A 298 -14.85 -3.51 -25.82
N SER A 299 -14.87 -3.62 -24.49
CA SER A 299 -15.63 -2.71 -23.59
C SER A 299 -15.02 -1.31 -23.43
N LYS A 300 -14.04 -0.94 -24.27
CA LYS A 300 -13.28 0.32 -24.19
C LYS A 300 -14.08 1.59 -24.54
N PHE A 301 -15.38 1.48 -24.81
CA PHE A 301 -16.26 2.62 -25.05
C PHE A 301 -17.13 2.90 -23.82
N TRP A 302 -16.70 3.89 -23.03
CA TRP A 302 -17.47 4.64 -22.03
C TRP A 302 -18.01 3.85 -20.82
N PHE A 303 -17.39 4.08 -19.67
CA PHE A 303 -18.07 3.96 -18.38
C PHE A 303 -18.05 5.34 -17.69
N TYR A 304 -19.24 5.95 -17.61
CA TYR A 304 -19.53 7.15 -16.84
C TYR A 304 -20.43 6.70 -15.68
N ASP A 305 -19.93 6.73 -14.46
CA ASP A 305 -20.81 6.80 -13.29
C ASP A 305 -21.15 8.27 -13.07
N ARG A 306 -22.41 8.63 -13.38
CA ARG A 306 -22.94 9.98 -13.25
C ARG A 306 -24.08 9.92 -12.24
N LEU A 307 -23.93 10.54 -11.06
CA LEU A 307 -25.09 10.87 -10.23
C LEU A 307 -24.96 12.26 -9.57
N TYR A 308 -26.13 12.89 -9.50
CA TYR A 308 -26.44 14.30 -9.29
C TYR A 308 -25.86 14.94 -8.02
N ALA A 309 -25.47 16.22 -8.13
CA ALA A 309 -25.27 17.11 -6.99
C ALA A 309 -26.32 18.24 -7.04
N GLU A 310 -27.27 18.24 -6.09
CA GLU A 310 -28.10 19.41 -5.82
C GLU A 310 -27.29 20.46 -5.06
N ARG A 311 -27.40 21.73 -5.52
CA ARG A 311 -26.75 22.89 -4.92
C ARG A 311 -27.36 23.19 -3.53
N ILE A 312 -26.52 23.28 -2.50
CA ILE A 312 -26.78 24.15 -1.36
C ILE A 312 -25.90 25.39 -1.54
N ASN A 313 -26.54 26.49 -1.92
CA ASN A 313 -25.95 27.82 -2.03
C ASN A 313 -25.52 28.32 -0.65
N CYS A 314 -24.22 28.55 -0.46
CA CYS A 314 -23.72 29.56 0.48
C CYS A 314 -22.36 30.03 -0.01
N PHE A 315 -22.36 31.11 -0.79
CA PHE A 315 -21.44 32.25 -0.71
C PHE A 315 -21.65 33.12 -1.95
N ASN A 316 -22.28 34.27 -1.78
CA ASN A 316 -21.91 35.48 -2.51
C ASN A 316 -22.13 36.65 -1.56
N LYS A 317 -21.02 37.20 -1.08
CA LYS A 317 -20.93 38.54 -0.52
C LYS A 317 -20.83 39.52 -1.70
N GLU A 318 -21.63 40.58 -1.61
CA GLU A 318 -21.34 41.96 -2.06
C GLU A 318 -20.88 42.19 -3.50
N VAL A 319 -21.81 42.68 -4.34
CA VAL A 319 -21.55 43.77 -5.29
C VAL A 319 -22.79 44.68 -5.32
N ASN A 320 -22.57 45.94 -4.91
CA ASN A 320 -23.47 47.11 -4.84
C ASN A 320 -24.54 47.16 -3.76
#